data_AF-A0A5J9U0U5-F1
#
_entry.id   AF-A0A5J9U0U5-F1
#
_cell.length_a   1.000
_cell.length_b   1.000
_cell.length_c   1.000
_cell.angle_alpha   90.00
_cell.angle_beta   90.00
_cell.angle_gamma   90.00
#
_symmetry.space_group_name_H-M   'P 1'
#
loop_
_entity.id
_entity.type
_entity.pdbx_description
1 polymer ?
#
loop_
_entity_poly.entity_id
_entity_poly.type
_entity_poly.pdbx_seq_one_letter_code
_entity_poly.pdbx_strand_id
1 'polypeptide(L)' 'MPHASRRARCDPHDEVAIDKDDSSAPDMAGVVAAVENKALCEAVLESIIGERSVSPATKQSVASRVSELLKSPAS' A
#
# COMPACT_ATOMS: atom_id res chain seq x y z
N MET A 1 -5.42 -4.35 23.34
CA MET A 1 -5.78 -3.14 22.57
C MET A 1 -5.96 -3.57 21.12
N PRO A 2 -7.14 -3.45 20.50
CA PRO A 2 -7.25 -3.68 19.07
C PRO A 2 -6.40 -2.60 18.36
N HIS A 3 -5.40 -3.02 17.59
CA HIS A 3 -4.64 -2.09 16.75
C HIS A 3 -5.52 -1.73 15.57
N ALA A 4 -5.99 -0.48 15.51
CA ALA A 4 -6.71 0.02 14.35
C ALA A 4 -5.74 0.13 13.18
N SER A 5 -5.72 -0.90 12.32
CA SER A 5 -4.96 -0.91 11.09
C SER A 5 -5.76 -0.21 9.98
N ARG A 6 -5.07 0.50 9.09
CA ARG A 6 -5.67 1.07 7.89
C ARG A 6 -5.01 0.45 6.68
N ARG A 7 -5.81 0.07 5.70
CA ARG A 7 -5.36 -0.50 4.44
C ARG A 7 -5.64 0.50 3.32
N ALA A 8 -4.61 0.77 2.52
CA ALA A 8 -4.75 1.49 1.27
C ALA A 8 -4.55 0.50 0.12
N ARG A 9 -5.43 0.52 -0.87
CA ARG A 9 -5.28 -0.19 -2.15
C ARG A 9 -5.28 0.82 -3.28
N CYS A 10 -4.37 0.63 -4.22
CA CYS A 10 -4.39 1.30 -5.51
C CYS A 10 -4.75 0.24 -6.56
N ASP A 11 -5.86 0.44 -7.26
CA ASP A 11 -6.28 -0.45 -8.34
C ASP A 11 -5.69 0.00 -9.68
N PRO A 12 -5.59 -0.92 -10.67
CA PRO A 12 -5.05 -0.61 -12.00
C PRO A 12 -5.89 0.40 -12.79
N HIS A 13 -7.08 0.78 -12.29
CA HIS A 13 -7.95 1.81 -12.82
C HIS A 13 -7.74 3.20 -12.18
N ASP A 14 -6.61 3.42 -11.52
CA ASP A 14 -6.27 4.70 -10.85
C ASP A 14 -7.19 5.08 -9.68
N GLU A 15 -7.82 4.07 -9.06
CA GLU A 15 -8.65 4.24 -7.87
C GLU A 15 -7.85 3.94 -6.60
N VAL A 16 -8.00 4.80 -5.58
CA VAL A 16 -7.54 4.54 -4.22
C VAL A 16 -8.72 4.14 -3.34
N ALA A 17 -8.62 2.98 -2.68
CA ALA A 17 -9.56 2.53 -1.66
C ALA A 17 -8.88 2.52 -0.28
N ILE A 18 -9.50 3.18 0.71
CA ILE A 18 -8.97 3.26 2.08
C ILE A 18 -9.96 2.65 3.07
N ASP A 19 -9.52 1.58 3.74
CA ASP A 19 -10.38 0.82 4.65
C ASP A 19 -9.75 0.67 6.02
N LYS A 20 -10.59 0.57 7.04
CA LYS A 20 -10.14 0.15 8.36
C LYS A 20 -10.11 -1.38 8.38
N ASP A 21 -8.96 -1.92 8.74
CA ASP A 21 -8.72 -3.36 8.75
C ASP A 21 -9.19 -3.92 10.11
N ASP A 22 -10.40 -4.47 10.13
CA ASP A 22 -10.93 -5.31 11.22
C ASP A 22 -10.69 -6.80 10.92
N SER A 23 -9.46 -7.20 10.52
CA SER A 23 -8.99 -8.61 10.39
C SER A 23 -9.79 -9.55 9.46
N SER A 24 -10.93 -9.13 8.91
CA SER A 24 -11.78 -9.87 8.00
C SER A 24 -11.57 -9.35 6.59
N ALA A 25 -11.46 -10.26 5.62
CA ALA A 25 -11.42 -9.88 4.22
C ALA A 25 -12.64 -8.98 3.91
N PRO A 26 -12.46 -7.85 3.21
CA PRO A 26 -13.60 -7.01 2.88
C PRO A 26 -14.40 -7.75 1.81
N ASP A 27 -15.58 -8.23 2.20
CA ASP A 27 -16.73 -8.12 1.30
C ASP A 27 -16.78 -6.66 0.84
N MET A 28 -17.21 -6.38 -0.40
CA MET A 28 -17.30 -5.01 -0.96
C MET A 28 -18.00 -3.96 -0.05
N ALA A 29 -18.68 -4.40 1.01
CA ALA A 29 -19.21 -3.61 2.11
C ALA A 29 -18.16 -2.93 3.03
N GLY A 30 -16.89 -3.32 2.98
CA GLY A 30 -15.81 -2.75 3.79
C GLY A 30 -15.08 -1.57 3.16
N VAL A 31 -15.37 -1.25 1.88
CA VAL A 31 -14.78 -0.08 1.20
C VAL A 31 -15.38 1.20 1.75
N VAL A 32 -14.64 1.93 2.60
CA VAL A 32 -15.19 3.13 3.27
C VAL A 32 -15.29 4.30 2.27
N ALA A 33 -14.36 4.36 1.31
CA ALA A 33 -14.41 5.27 0.17
C ALA A 33 -13.45 4.80 -0.94
N ALA A 34 -13.96 4.82 -2.17
CA ALA A 34 -13.19 4.72 -3.39
C ALA A 34 -12.99 6.14 -3.96
N VAL A 35 -11.75 6.51 -4.28
CA VAL A 35 -11.42 7.80 -4.88
C VAL A 35 -10.65 7.55 -6.16
N GLU A 36 -11.27 7.85 -7.31
CA GLU A 36 -10.64 7.81 -8.62
C GLU A 36 -9.67 8.99 -8.77
N ASN A 37 -8.39 8.77 -8.43
CA ASN A 37 -7.35 9.77 -8.58
C ASN A 37 -5.94 9.12 -8.57
N LYS A 38 -5.34 9.03 -9.76
CA LYS A 38 -3.98 8.52 -9.95
C LYS A 38 -2.93 9.25 -9.10
N ALA A 39 -2.97 10.58 -9.09
CA ALA A 39 -1.98 11.39 -8.38
C ALA A 39 -2.06 11.19 -6.86
N LEU A 40 -3.27 10.94 -6.32
CA LEU A 40 -3.45 10.61 -4.91
C LEU A 40 -2.87 9.24 -4.58
N CYS A 41 -3.11 8.22 -5.42
CA CYS A 41 -2.50 6.91 -5.24
C CYS A 41 -0.96 7.01 -5.22
N GLU A 42 -0.38 7.70 -6.21
CA GLU A 42 1.06 7.92 -6.29
C GLU A 42 1.59 8.68 -5.06
N ALA A 43 0.88 9.70 -4.59
CA ALA A 43 1.27 10.47 -3.42
C ALA A 43 1.25 9.63 -2.13
N VAL A 44 0.28 8.71 -1.97
CA VAL A 44 0.24 7.79 -0.82
C VAL A 44 1.43 6.84 -0.86
N LEU A 45 1.77 6.27 -2.02
CA LEU A 45 2.94 5.40 -2.16
C LEU A 45 4.25 6.17 -1.96
N GLU A 46 4.37 7.36 -2.54
CA GLU A 46 5.53 8.26 -2.39
C GLU A 46 5.74 8.64 -0.91
N SER A 47 4.68 8.84 -0.14
CA SER A 47 4.80 9.10 1.31
C SER A 47 5.40 7.93 2.09
N ILE A 48 5.29 6.68 1.60
CA ILE A 48 5.72 5.47 2.33
C ILE A 48 7.11 5.02 1.88
N ILE A 49 7.40 5.04 0.58
CA ILE A 49 8.66 4.52 0.01
C ILE A 49 9.43 5.53 -0.85
N GLY A 50 8.88 6.71 -1.07
CA GLY A 50 9.46 7.77 -1.87
C GLY A 50 10.66 8.47 -1.22
N GLU A 51 11.07 9.60 -1.79
CA GLU A 51 12.24 10.36 -1.30
C GLU A 51 12.01 10.86 0.13
N ARG A 52 10.82 11.39 0.41
CA ARG A 52 10.42 11.96 1.70
C ARG A 52 9.64 10.96 2.56
N SER A 53 10.10 9.71 2.62
CA SER A 53 9.34 8.65 3.29
C SER A 53 9.19 8.88 4.80
N VAL A 54 8.02 8.53 5.33
CA VAL A 54 7.74 8.61 6.78
C VAL A 54 8.38 7.46 7.57
N SER A 55 8.81 6.39 6.87
CA SER A 55 9.47 5.23 7.47
C SER A 55 10.67 4.80 6.62
N PRO A 56 11.90 5.22 7.01
CA PRO A 56 13.12 4.77 6.35
C PRO A 56 13.30 3.25 6.38
N ALA A 57 12.90 2.60 7.48
CA ALA A 57 12.98 1.15 7.65
C ALA A 57 12.07 0.40 6.65
N THR A 58 10.86 0.90 6.41
CA THR A 58 9.95 0.33 5.42
C THR A 58 10.54 0.42 4.01
N LYS A 59 11.07 1.59 3.64
CA LYS A 59 11.73 1.80 2.34
C LYS A 59 12.91 0.83 2.13
N GLN A 60 13.77 0.67 3.14
CA GLN A 60 14.90 -0.26 3.08
C GLN A 60 14.42 -1.72 2.95
N SER A 61 13.42 -2.13 3.75
CA SER A 61 12.87 -3.48 3.71
C SER A 61 12.34 -3.84 2.32
N VAL A 62 11.58 -2.93 1.69
CA VAL A 62 11.08 -3.12 0.32
C VAL A 62 12.22 -3.20 -0.68
N ALA A 63 13.19 -2.29 -0.62
CA ALA A 63 14.33 -2.27 -1.54
C ALA A 63 15.14 -3.57 -1.48
N SER A 64 15.44 -4.08 -0.28
CA SER A 64 16.17 -5.34 -0.11
C SER A 64 15.42 -6.51 -0.74
N ARG A 65 14.13 -6.66 -0.41
CA ARG A 65 13.30 -7.78 -0.90
C ARG A 65 13.11 -7.75 -2.42
N VAL A 66 12.85 -6.58 -2.99
CA VAL A 66 12.73 -6.43 -4.45
C VAL A 66 14.06 -6.73 -5.13
N SER A 67 15.18 -6.25 -4.57
CA SER A 67 16.51 -6.55 -5.09
C SER A 67 16.78 -8.06 -5.13
N GLU A 68 16.43 -8.78 -4.06
CA GLU A 68 16.55 -10.24 -4.01
C GLU A 68 15.67 -10.94 -5.04
N LEU A 69 14.40 -10.54 -5.17
CA LEU A 69 13.46 -11.12 -6.16
C LEU A 69 13.94 -10.94 -7.60
N LEU A 70 14.54 -9.79 -7.92
CA LEU A 70 15.08 -9.52 -9.26
C LEU A 70 16.41 -10.24 -9.53
N LYS A 71 17.13 -10.64 -8.47
CA LYS A 71 18.38 -11.42 -8.55
C LYS A 71 18.12 -12.92 -8.63
N SER A 72 17.01 -13.41 -8.07
CA SER A 72 16.58 -14.79 -8.28
C SER A 72 16.01 -14.94 -9.69
N PRO A 73 16.56 -15.83 -10.55
CA PRO A 73 15.84 -16.21 -11.76
C PRO A 73 14.50 -16.79 -11.33
N ALA A 74 13.40 -16.37 -11.98
CA ALA A 74 12.09 -16.98 -11.80
C ALA A 74 12.28 -18.49 -12.06
N SER A 75 12.22 -19.28 -10.98
CA SER A 75 12.40 -20.72 -11.05
C SER A 75 11.16 -21.40 -11.61
#